data_AF-A0A520WUS3-F1
#
_entry.id   AF-A0A520WUS3-F1
#
_cell.length_a   1.000
_cell.length_b   1.000
_cell.length_c   1.000
_cell.angle_alpha   90.00
_cell.angle_beta   90.00
_cell.angle_gamma   90.00
#
_symmetry.space_group_name_H-M   'P 1'
#
loop_
_entity.id
_entity.type
_entity.pdbx_description
1 polymer ?
#
loop_
_entity_poly.entity_id
_entity_poly.type
_entity_poly.pdbx_seq_one_letter_code
_entity_poly.pdbx_strand_id
1 'polypeptide(L)'
;LADLLEALPDMRIEIETNGTTKAPPRLDIRVDQFNVSPKLAHSGNPAELALIPERLDFYALDARACFKFVIAEPGDVVQVLELQRRHAIPPQRIFLMPEGTDSASLRARMEWLVPLCLEHGYRLSDRIHIHLFGDTRGT
;
A
#
# COMPACT_ATOMS: atom_id res chain seq x y z
N LEU A 1 5.28 4.14 -20.31
CA LEU A 1 5.11 2.78 -19.73
C LEU A 1 4.36 1.85 -20.67
N ALA A 2 3.18 2.21 -21.18
CA ALA A 2 2.47 1.38 -22.16
C ALA A 2 3.33 1.03 -23.39
N ASP A 3 4.01 1.99 -24.00
CA ASP A 3 4.87 1.72 -25.16
C ASP A 3 6.09 0.84 -24.81
N LEU A 4 6.59 0.91 -23.56
CA LEU A 4 7.63 0.02 -23.07
C LEU A 4 7.11 -1.42 -22.96
N LEU A 5 5.92 -1.61 -22.42
CA LEU A 5 5.30 -2.94 -22.29
C LEU A 5 5.02 -3.60 -23.65
N GLU A 6 4.88 -2.82 -24.73
CA GLU A 6 4.74 -3.37 -26.09
C GLU A 6 6.05 -3.95 -26.63
N ALA A 7 7.20 -3.47 -26.15
CA ALA A 7 8.51 -3.95 -26.55
C ALA A 7 9.04 -5.09 -25.66
N LEU A 8 8.36 -5.38 -24.55
CA LEU A 8 8.74 -6.40 -23.60
C LEU A 8 7.99 -7.72 -23.86
N PRO A 9 8.58 -8.88 -23.50
CA PRO A 9 7.84 -10.14 -23.52
C PRO A 9 6.68 -10.10 -22.54
N ASP A 10 5.74 -11.04 -22.70
CA ASP A 10 4.64 -11.21 -21.75
C ASP A 10 5.18 -11.50 -20.34
N MET A 11 4.71 -10.72 -19.36
CA MET A 11 5.17 -10.76 -17.99
C MET A 11 4.11 -10.19 -17.06
N ARG A 12 4.15 -10.62 -15.80
CA ARG A 12 3.27 -10.06 -14.78
C ARG A 12 3.66 -8.61 -14.47
N ILE A 13 2.69 -7.71 -14.48
CA ILE A 13 2.86 -6.29 -14.19
C ILE A 13 2.20 -5.92 -12.87
N GLU A 14 3.01 -5.45 -11.94
CA GLU A 14 2.55 -4.87 -10.67
C GLU A 14 2.87 -3.37 -10.64
N ILE A 15 1.93 -2.56 -10.14
CA ILE A 15 2.10 -1.11 -10.02
C ILE A 15 2.01 -0.69 -8.55
N GLU A 16 3.06 -0.05 -8.05
CA GLU A 16 3.04 0.70 -6.79
C GLU A 16 2.52 2.12 -7.05
N THR A 17 1.48 2.53 -6.33
CA THR A 17 0.87 3.86 -6.49
C THR A 17 0.45 4.43 -5.15
N ASN A 18 0.43 5.76 -5.00
CA ASN A 18 -0.17 6.42 -3.83
C ASN A 18 -1.71 6.51 -3.92
N GLY A 19 -2.30 6.08 -5.03
CA GLY A 19 -3.75 6.01 -5.21
C GLY A 19 -4.44 7.31 -5.61
N THR A 20 -3.71 8.37 -5.97
CA THR A 20 -4.34 9.67 -6.30
C THR A 20 -4.75 9.80 -7.78
N THR A 21 -4.26 8.90 -8.65
CA THR A 21 -4.56 8.88 -10.08
C THR A 21 -4.92 7.47 -10.54
N LYS A 22 -5.57 7.36 -11.71
CA LYS A 22 -5.83 6.08 -12.37
C LYS A 22 -4.73 5.81 -13.41
N ALA A 23 -4.41 4.54 -13.64
CA ALA A 23 -3.59 4.17 -14.78
C ALA A 23 -4.31 4.55 -16.09
N PRO A 24 -3.61 5.11 -17.09
CA PRO A 24 -4.19 5.33 -18.41
C PRO A 24 -4.69 4.01 -19.02
N PRO A 25 -5.79 3.99 -19.80
CA PRO A 25 -6.39 2.74 -20.29
C PRO A 25 -5.42 1.77 -20.99
N ARG A 26 -4.49 2.29 -21.83
CA ARG A 26 -3.47 1.48 -22.52
C ARG A 26 -2.51 0.76 -21.56
N LEU A 27 -2.32 1.31 -20.36
CA LEU A 27 -1.53 0.68 -19.30
C LEU A 27 -2.41 -0.22 -18.45
N ASP A 28 -3.59 0.25 -18.04
CA ASP A 28 -4.49 -0.43 -17.10
C ASP A 28 -4.85 -1.86 -17.54
N ILE A 29 -5.12 -2.07 -18.83
CA ILE A 29 -5.46 -3.39 -19.38
C ILE A 29 -4.30 -4.41 -19.27
N ARG A 30 -3.08 -3.95 -19.00
CA ARG A 30 -1.87 -4.77 -18.89
C ARG A 30 -1.44 -4.97 -17.44
N VAL A 31 -2.13 -4.36 -16.47
CA VAL A 31 -1.76 -4.47 -15.05
C VAL A 31 -2.45 -5.67 -14.43
N ASP A 32 -1.66 -6.55 -13.82
CA ASP A 32 -2.14 -7.72 -13.08
C ASP A 32 -2.45 -7.39 -11.62
N GLN A 33 -1.71 -6.45 -11.02
CA GLN A 33 -1.87 -6.06 -9.62
C GLN A 33 -1.56 -4.58 -9.37
N PHE A 34 -2.38 -3.96 -8.52
CA PHE A 34 -2.08 -2.65 -7.94
C PHE A 34 -1.76 -2.79 -6.46
N ASN A 35 -0.63 -2.21 -6.04
CA ASN A 35 -0.28 -1.99 -4.64
C ASN A 35 -0.53 -0.51 -4.34
N VAL A 36 -1.74 -0.22 -3.87
CA VAL A 36 -2.21 1.13 -3.58
C VAL A 36 -1.80 1.50 -2.16
N SER A 37 -0.99 2.53 -1.99
CA SER A 37 -0.51 3.00 -0.69
C SER A 37 -1.00 4.42 -0.40
N PRO A 38 -2.28 4.58 0.01
CA PRO A 38 -2.81 5.88 0.40
C PRO A 38 -1.99 6.47 1.53
N LYS A 39 -1.72 7.77 1.45
CA LYS A 39 -0.86 8.45 2.42
C LYS A 39 -1.70 8.92 3.61
N LEU A 40 -1.38 8.39 4.79
CA LEU A 40 -1.99 8.76 6.07
C LEU A 40 -1.43 10.09 6.59
N ALA A 41 -2.01 10.61 7.67
CA ALA A 41 -1.70 11.94 8.17
C ALA A 41 -0.20 12.16 8.48
N HIS A 42 0.46 11.16 9.08
CA HIS A 42 1.89 11.25 9.43
C HIS A 42 2.83 11.39 8.22
N SER A 43 2.35 11.16 6.99
CA SER A 43 3.15 11.33 5.77
C SER A 43 3.44 12.79 5.42
N GLY A 44 2.76 13.75 6.08
CA GLY A 44 2.85 15.18 5.76
C GLY A 44 2.07 15.60 4.50
N ASN A 45 1.35 14.68 3.84
CA ASN A 45 0.50 15.03 2.69
C ASN A 45 -0.88 15.49 3.17
N PRO A 46 -1.43 16.59 2.62
CA PRO A 46 -2.81 16.99 2.91
C PRO A 46 -3.80 15.88 2.55
N ALA A 47 -4.72 15.57 3.47
CA ALA A 47 -5.63 14.43 3.34
C ALA A 47 -6.52 14.55 2.10
N GLU A 48 -6.96 15.76 1.76
CA GLU A 48 -7.77 16.06 0.58
C GLU A 48 -7.06 15.78 -0.74
N LEU A 49 -5.72 15.77 -0.75
CA LEU A 49 -4.91 15.42 -1.93
C LEU A 49 -4.51 13.94 -1.93
N ALA A 50 -4.34 13.35 -0.74
CA ALA A 50 -3.85 11.98 -0.57
C ALA A 50 -4.96 10.92 -0.54
N LEU A 51 -6.14 11.26 -0.02
CA LEU A 51 -7.24 10.35 0.28
C LEU A 51 -8.48 10.70 -0.54
N ILE A 52 -8.32 10.75 -1.86
CA ILE A 52 -9.38 11.12 -2.81
C ILE A 52 -10.48 10.03 -2.79
N PRO A 53 -11.71 10.33 -2.31
CA PRO A 53 -12.74 9.31 -2.11
C PRO A 53 -13.04 8.50 -3.37
N GLU A 54 -13.24 9.18 -4.50
CA GLU A 54 -13.54 8.53 -5.79
C GLU A 54 -12.42 7.57 -6.25
N ARG A 55 -11.16 7.83 -5.87
CA ARG A 55 -10.03 6.94 -6.22
C ARG A 55 -9.97 5.74 -5.29
N LEU A 56 -10.21 5.94 -4.00
CA LEU A 56 -10.27 4.85 -3.03
C LEU A 56 -11.42 3.90 -3.35
N ASP A 57 -12.61 4.42 -3.68
CA ASP A 57 -13.76 3.62 -4.12
C ASP A 57 -13.45 2.84 -5.40
N PHE A 58 -12.82 3.49 -6.38
CA PHE A 58 -12.41 2.83 -7.63
C PHE A 58 -11.49 1.63 -7.37
N TYR A 59 -10.43 1.82 -6.58
CA TYR A 59 -9.51 0.72 -6.26
C TYR A 59 -10.13 -0.31 -5.32
N ALA A 60 -11.06 0.08 -4.45
CA ALA A 60 -11.80 -0.87 -3.62
C ALA A 60 -12.68 -1.80 -4.47
N LEU A 61 -13.17 -1.36 -5.62
CA LEU A 61 -13.94 -2.20 -6.54
C LEU A 61 -13.07 -3.06 -7.48
N ASP A 62 -11.80 -2.68 -7.68
CA ASP A 62 -10.88 -3.43 -8.53
C ASP A 62 -10.28 -4.62 -7.76
N ALA A 63 -10.60 -5.85 -8.18
CA ALA A 63 -10.11 -7.08 -7.55
C ALA A 63 -8.58 -7.25 -7.63
N ARG A 64 -7.92 -6.53 -8.55
CA ARG A 64 -6.45 -6.51 -8.70
C ARG A 64 -5.75 -5.66 -7.65
N ALA A 65 -6.48 -4.82 -6.91
CA ALA A 65 -5.90 -3.87 -5.98
C ALA A 65 -5.79 -4.41 -4.55
N CYS A 66 -4.58 -4.31 -4.00
CA CYS A 66 -4.26 -4.44 -2.58
C CYS A 66 -3.96 -3.05 -2.01
N PHE A 67 -4.39 -2.79 -0.78
CA PHE A 67 -4.13 -1.54 -0.07
C PHE A 67 -3.01 -1.74 0.94
N LYS A 68 -1.90 -1.01 0.80
CA LYS A 68 -0.72 -1.10 1.65
C LYS A 68 -0.51 0.20 2.42
N PHE A 69 -0.93 0.21 3.68
CA PHE A 69 -0.77 1.37 4.56
C PHE A 69 0.57 1.31 5.29
N VAL A 70 1.32 2.42 5.25
CA VAL A 70 2.50 2.60 6.10
C VAL A 70 2.00 3.05 7.48
N ILE A 71 2.51 2.43 8.54
CA ILE A 71 2.06 2.60 9.92
C ILE A 71 3.25 3.04 10.78
N ALA A 72 3.19 4.26 11.29
CA ALA A 72 4.22 4.84 12.16
C ALA A 72 3.90 4.63 13.64
N GLU A 73 2.62 4.66 13.99
CA GLU A 73 2.10 4.50 15.36
C GLU A 73 0.74 3.79 15.40
N PRO A 74 0.28 3.27 16.55
CA PRO A 74 -1.00 2.58 16.66
C PRO A 74 -2.21 3.41 16.22
N GLY A 75 -2.15 4.74 16.38
CA GLY A 75 -3.20 5.67 15.95
C GLY A 75 -3.47 5.64 14.44
N ASP A 76 -2.46 5.30 13.63
CA ASP A 76 -2.65 5.17 12.18
C ASP A 76 -3.59 4.03 11.82
N VAL A 77 -3.62 2.95 12.60
CA VAL A 77 -4.52 1.80 12.37
C VAL A 77 -5.98 2.21 12.57
N VAL A 78 -6.26 3.15 13.47
CA VAL A 78 -7.60 3.73 13.63
C VAL A 78 -8.04 4.45 12.35
N GLN A 79 -7.13 5.17 11.69
CA GLN A 79 -7.41 5.79 10.40
C GLN A 79 -7.64 4.74 9.31
N VAL A 80 -6.86 3.66 9.29
CA VAL A 80 -7.07 2.53 8.36
C VAL A 80 -8.46 1.90 8.53
N LEU A 81 -8.91 1.68 9.76
CA LEU A 81 -10.24 1.16 10.06
C LEU A 81 -11.36 2.08 9.55
N GLU A 82 -11.19 3.39 9.66
CA GLU A 82 -12.14 4.35 9.10
C GLU A 82 -12.18 4.29 7.57
N LEU A 83 -11.02 4.29 6.91
CA LEU A 83 -10.93 4.18 5.45
C LEU A 83 -11.49 2.85 4.94
N GLN A 84 -11.19 1.75 5.63
CA GLN A 84 -11.72 0.43 5.32
C GLN A 84 -13.25 0.46 5.32
N ARG A 85 -13.86 0.95 6.41
CA ARG A 85 -15.33 1.00 6.55
C ARG A 85 -15.96 1.92 5.52
N ARG A 86 -15.38 3.11 5.33
CA ARG A 86 -15.92 4.13 4.42
C ARG A 86 -15.94 3.68 2.96
N HIS A 87 -14.91 2.96 2.53
CA HIS A 87 -14.72 2.56 1.14
C HIS A 87 -14.97 1.06 0.91
N ALA A 88 -15.53 0.36 1.92
CA ALA A 88 -15.81 -1.07 1.88
C ALA A 88 -14.62 -1.94 1.40
N ILE A 89 -13.40 -1.59 1.81
CA ILE A 89 -12.19 -2.31 1.42
C ILE A 89 -12.19 -3.68 2.13
N PRO A 90 -12.11 -4.81 1.41
CA PRO A 90 -12.04 -6.12 2.03
C PRO A 90 -10.78 -6.25 2.91
N PRO A 91 -10.91 -6.69 4.17
CA PRO A 91 -9.78 -6.72 5.10
C PRO A 91 -8.62 -7.59 4.61
N GLN A 92 -8.90 -8.66 3.87
CA GLN A 92 -7.87 -9.55 3.32
C GLN A 92 -7.01 -8.91 2.22
N ARG A 93 -7.43 -7.75 1.68
CA ARG A 93 -6.66 -6.94 0.72
C ARG A 93 -5.94 -5.77 1.38
N ILE A 94 -6.03 -5.63 2.70
CA ILE A 94 -5.30 -4.62 3.47
C ILE A 94 -4.00 -5.22 4.00
N PHE A 95 -2.91 -4.53 3.71
CA PHE A 95 -1.59 -4.79 4.23
C PHE A 95 -1.15 -3.62 5.11
N LEU A 96 -0.69 -3.92 6.32
CA LEU A 96 -0.03 -2.96 7.19
C LEU A 96 1.49 -3.15 7.08
N MET A 97 2.20 -2.05 6.81
CA MET A 97 3.65 -2.01 6.70
C MET A 97 4.20 -1.08 7.77
N PRO A 98 5.14 -1.52 8.62
CA PRO A 98 5.77 -0.62 9.57
C PRO A 98 6.58 0.47 8.84
N GLU A 99 6.50 1.69 9.37
CA GLU A 99 7.42 2.78 9.04
C GLU A 99 8.82 2.47 9.60
N GLY A 100 9.86 2.90 8.89
CA GLY A 100 11.23 2.80 9.37
C GLY A 100 12.25 2.65 8.24
N THR A 101 13.48 3.05 8.54
CA THR A 101 14.67 2.96 7.66
C THR A 101 15.73 2.01 8.20
N ASP A 102 15.51 1.40 9.37
CA ASP A 102 16.43 0.45 9.97
C ASP A 102 15.72 -0.78 10.54
N SER A 103 16.47 -1.89 10.61
CA SER A 103 16.00 -3.20 11.04
C SER A 103 15.44 -3.22 12.47
N ALA A 104 16.03 -2.44 13.38
CA ALA A 104 15.61 -2.44 14.78
C ALA A 104 14.27 -1.72 14.95
N SER A 105 14.10 -0.55 14.32
CA SER A 105 12.85 0.19 14.31
C SER A 105 11.70 -0.62 13.70
N LEU A 106 11.94 -1.32 12.58
CA LEU A 106 10.92 -2.15 11.94
C LEU A 106 10.49 -3.30 12.84
N ARG A 107 11.43 -4.01 13.48
CA ARG A 107 11.12 -5.11 14.42
C ARG A 107 10.34 -4.62 15.62
N ALA A 108 10.78 -3.54 16.25
CA ALA A 108 10.09 -2.94 17.38
C ALA A 108 8.64 -2.54 17.04
N ARG A 109 8.40 -2.05 15.82
CA ARG A 109 7.03 -1.75 15.37
C ARG A 109 6.21 -2.98 15.05
N MET A 110 6.81 -4.01 14.44
CA MET A 110 6.12 -5.26 14.15
C MET A 110 5.60 -5.97 15.40
N GLU A 111 6.28 -5.86 16.54
CA GLU A 111 5.86 -6.46 17.81
C GLU A 111 4.43 -6.08 18.21
N TRP A 112 4.06 -4.80 18.05
CA TRP A 112 2.69 -4.34 18.35
C TRP A 112 1.79 -4.30 17.12
N LEU A 113 2.33 -4.23 15.90
CA LEU A 113 1.54 -4.18 14.67
C LEU A 113 0.96 -5.54 14.28
N VAL A 114 1.70 -6.64 14.51
CA VAL A 114 1.25 -8.00 14.17
C VAL A 114 -0.05 -8.38 14.90
N PRO A 115 -0.20 -8.17 16.22
CA PRO A 115 -1.47 -8.40 16.90
C PRO A 115 -2.65 -7.64 16.27
N LEU A 116 -2.45 -6.39 15.85
CA LEU A 116 -3.49 -5.58 15.19
C LEU A 116 -3.85 -6.13 13.80
N CYS A 117 -2.88 -6.63 13.05
CA CYS A 117 -3.15 -7.33 11.78
C CYS A 117 -4.04 -8.55 12.01
N LEU A 118 -3.72 -9.37 13.02
CA LEU A 118 -4.48 -10.58 13.34
C LEU A 118 -5.89 -10.24 13.83
N GLU A 119 -6.03 -9.23 14.68
CA GLU A 119 -7.32 -8.78 15.22
C GLU A 119 -8.30 -8.35 14.12
N HIS A 120 -7.81 -7.62 13.11
CA HIS A 120 -8.66 -7.06 12.06
C HIS A 120 -8.70 -7.88 10.76
N GLY A 121 -7.99 -9.02 10.72
CA GLY A 121 -7.91 -9.87 9.54
C GLY A 121 -7.11 -9.25 8.38
N TYR A 122 -6.17 -8.37 8.70
CA TYR A 122 -5.24 -7.76 7.74
C TYR A 122 -3.99 -8.62 7.55
N ARG A 123 -3.20 -8.25 6.55
CA ARG A 123 -1.89 -8.85 6.26
C ARG A 123 -0.77 -7.94 6.73
N LEU A 124 0.37 -8.51 7.12
CA LEU A 124 1.59 -7.76 7.36
C LEU A 124 2.40 -7.67 6.05
N SER A 125 2.98 -6.51 5.76
CA SER A 125 3.99 -6.35 4.71
C SER A 125 5.26 -5.76 5.33
N ASP A 126 6.30 -6.58 5.43
CA ASP A 126 7.59 -6.16 5.97
C ASP A 126 8.46 -5.47 4.90
N ARG A 127 9.49 -4.75 5.33
CA ARG A 127 10.52 -4.14 4.49
C ARG A 127 11.79 -4.99 4.52
N ILE A 128 11.68 -6.23 4.04
CA ILE A 128 12.75 -7.24 4.08
C ILE A 128 14.07 -6.69 3.50
N HIS A 129 14.02 -5.88 2.45
CA HIS A 129 15.21 -5.24 1.87
C HIS A 129 15.99 -4.38 2.89
N ILE A 130 15.32 -3.71 3.83
CA ILE A 130 15.98 -2.94 4.89
C ILE A 130 16.69 -3.87 5.88
N HIS A 131 16.09 -5.02 6.20
CA HIS A 131 16.73 -6.02 7.05
C HIS A 131 17.99 -6.62 6.42
N LEU A 132 17.99 -6.79 5.09
CA LEU A 132 19.09 -7.41 4.35
C LEU A 132 20.19 -6.42 3.95
N PHE A 133 19.81 -5.21 3.54
CA PHE A 133 20.69 -4.27 2.85
C PHE A 133 20.71 -2.86 3.46
N GLY A 134 19.91 -2.61 4.51
CA GLY A 134 19.73 -1.28 5.11
C GLY A 134 18.97 -0.31 4.18
N ASP A 135 18.96 0.97 4.54
CA ASP A 135 18.37 2.05 3.72
C ASP A 135 19.33 2.45 2.58
N THR A 136 19.56 1.51 1.67
CA THR A 136 20.44 1.69 0.51
C THR A 136 19.62 1.68 -0.78
N ARG A 137 20.02 2.50 -1.76
CA ARG A 137 19.35 2.57 -3.06
C ARG A 137 19.89 1.50 -4.00
N GLY A 138 19.01 0.83 -4.74
CA GLY A 138 19.38 -0.13 -5.78
C GLY A 138 19.69 -1.53 -5.26
N THR A 139 19.14 -1.90 -4.11
CA THR A 139 19.32 -3.19 -3.43
C THR A 139 17.98 -3.88 -3.16
#